data_AF-A0AAV3FDU0-F1
#
_entry.id   AF-A0AAV3FDU0-F1
#
_cell.length_a   1.000
_cell.length_b   1.000
_cell.length_c   1.000
_cell.angle_alpha   90.00
_cell.angle_beta   90.00
_cell.angle_gamma   90.00
#
_symmetry.space_group_name_H-M   'P 1'
#
loop_
_entity.id
_entity.type
_entity.pdbx_description
1 polymer ?
#
loop_
_entity_poly.entity_id
_entity_poly.type
_entity_poly.pdbx_seq_one_letter_code
_entity_poly.pdbx_strand_id
1 'polypeptide(L)' 'MIKLKLIAKRDFEVIRNSKVICKIEKDKEYIANYYDDTEEFFINENKNEILVAELLDNKIKVDEDFKLIESL' A
#
# COMPACT_ATOMS: atom_id res chain seq x y z
N MET A 1 -13.78 -6.85 -5.01
CA MET A 1 -12.79 -5.78 -4.75
C MET A 1 -12.85 -5.43 -3.28
N ILE A 2 -11.86 -5.92 -2.52
CA ILE A 2 -11.65 -5.55 -1.11
C ILE A 2 -10.76 -4.32 -1.10
N LYS A 3 -11.00 -3.39 -0.16
CA LYS A 3 -10.11 -2.24 0.03
C LYS A 3 -9.54 -2.24 1.44
N LEU A 4 -8.30 -1.78 1.59
CA LEU A 4 -7.68 -1.57 2.89
C LEU A 4 -7.43 -0.09 3.09
N LYS A 5 -7.84 0.39 4.26
CA LYS A 5 -7.46 1.72 4.72
C LYS A 5 -6.20 1.59 5.55
N LEU A 6 -5.12 2.22 5.10
CA LEU A 6 -3.80 2.16 5.72
C LEU A 6 -3.37 3.54 6.18
N ILE A 7 -2.54 3.62 7.22
CA ILE A 7 -1.81 4.83 7.61
C ILE A 7 -0.32 4.58 7.53
N ALA A 8 0.42 5.51 6.92
CA ALA A 8 1.87 5.41 6.82
C ALA A 8 2.52 5.75 8.18
N LYS A 9 3.49 4.94 8.61
CA LYS A 9 4.18 5.11 9.90
C LYS A 9 5.35 6.09 9.83
N ARG A 10 5.87 6.36 8.63
CA ARG A 10 7.00 7.25 8.37
C ARG A 10 6.92 7.86 6.98
N ASP A 11 7.68 8.92 6.78
CA ASP A 11 7.91 9.50 5.45
C ASP A 11 8.88 8.62 4.66
N PHE A 12 8.57 8.38 3.39
CA PHE A 12 9.51 7.73 2.48
C PHE A 12 9.23 8.07 1.02
N GLU A 13 10.26 7.89 0.19
CA GLU A 13 10.18 8.08 -1.25
C GLU A 13 10.20 6.72 -1.94
N VAL A 14 9.27 6.51 -2.86
CA VAL A 14 9.32 5.35 -3.75
C VAL A 14 10.16 5.74 -4.95
N ILE A 15 11.28 5.03 -5.12
CA ILE A 15 12.26 5.28 -6.19
C ILE A 15 12.20 4.13 -7.19
N ARG A 16 12.02 4.46 -8.48
CA ARG A 16 12.09 3.51 -9.59
C ARG A 16 12.95 4.10 -10.69
N ASN A 17 13.87 3.31 -11.25
CA ASN A 17 14.81 3.76 -12.29
C ASN A 17 15.54 5.07 -11.91
N SER A 18 16.01 5.15 -10.67
CA SER A 18 16.70 6.33 -10.10
C SER A 18 15.88 7.63 -10.08
N LYS A 19 14.55 7.55 -10.20
CA LYS A 19 13.63 8.69 -10.08
C LYS A 19 12.65 8.45 -8.94
N VAL A 20 12.39 9.50 -8.16
CA VAL A 20 11.29 9.51 -7.18
C VAL A 20 9.98 9.54 -7.94
N ILE A 21 9.17 8.50 -7.79
CA ILE A 21 7.88 8.36 -8.48
C ILE A 21 6.69 8.68 -7.56
N CYS A 22 6.88 8.52 -6.25
CA CYS A 22 5.88 8.85 -5.23
C CYS A 22 6.59 9.22 -3.93
N LYS A 23 5.95 10.08 -3.13
CA LYS A 23 6.32 10.35 -1.74
C LYS A 23 5.16 9.95 -0.85
N ILE A 24 5.43 9.09 0.12
CA ILE A 24 4.48 8.69 1.15
C ILE A 24 4.76 9.53 2.39
N GLU A 25 3.71 10.15 2.91
CA GLU A 25 3.75 11.07 4.04
C GLU A 25 3.33 10.33 5.30
N LYS A 26 4.11 10.49 6.37
CA LYS A 26 3.79 9.94 7.68
C LYS A 26 2.41 10.43 8.15
N ASP A 27 1.70 9.56 8.85
CA ASP A 27 0.39 9.82 9.46
C ASP A 27 -0.73 10.14 8.44
N LYS A 28 -0.45 10.03 7.14
CA LYS A 28 -1.45 10.16 6.07
C LYS A 28 -2.12 8.82 5.81
N GLU A 29 -3.43 8.89 5.53
CA GLU A 29 -4.24 7.74 5.20
C GLU A 29 -4.20 7.46 3.68
N TYR A 30 -4.14 6.18 3.33
CA TYR A 30 -4.11 5.70 1.96
C TYR A 30 -5.10 4.55 1.78
N ILE A 31 -5.64 4.42 0.57
CA ILE A 31 -6.53 3.33 0.19
C ILE A 31 -5.75 2.39 -0.72
N ALA A 32 -5.59 1.15 -0.27
CA ALA A 32 -5.05 0.07 -1.08
C ALA A 32 -6.20 -0.76 -1.68
N ASN A 33 -6.09 -1.10 -2.96
CA ASN A 33 -7.07 -1.94 -3.65
C ASN A 33 -6.52 -3.36 -3.79
N TYR A 34 -7.38 -4.35 -3.55
CA TYR A 34 -7.10 -5.77 -3.82
C TYR A 34 -7.28 -6.09 -5.30
N TYR A 35 -6.33 -6.85 -5.84
CA TYR A 35 -6.38 -7.37 -7.19
C TYR A 35 -6.44 -8.90 -7.14
N ASP A 36 -7.55 -9.48 -7.61
CA ASP A 36 -7.86 -10.91 -7.49
C ASP A 36 -6.84 -11.79 -8.24
N ASP A 37 -6.16 -11.25 -9.25
CA ASP A 37 -5.20 -11.96 -10.09
C ASP A 37 -3.81 -12.11 -9.44
N THR A 38 -3.48 -11.27 -8.47
CA THR A 38 -2.15 -11.28 -7.82
C THR A 38 -2.19 -11.59 -6.33
N GLU A 39 -3.37 -11.64 -5.71
CA GLU A 39 -3.53 -11.77 -4.25
C GLU A 39 -2.85 -10.63 -3.44
N GLU A 40 -2.60 -9.50 -4.09
CA GLU A 40 -1.85 -8.36 -3.57
C GLU A 40 -2.72 -7.09 -3.44
N PHE A 41 -2.31 -6.19 -2.54
CA PHE A 41 -2.95 -4.90 -2.31
C PHE A 41 -2.01 -3.75 -2.66
N PHE A 42 -2.50 -2.81 -3.47
CA PHE A 42 -1.72 -1.67 -3.94
C PHE A 42 -2.36 -0.33 -3.69
N ILE A 43 -1.54 0.67 -3.33
CA ILE A 43 -1.92 2.08 -3.40
C ILE A 43 -1.55 2.61 -4.78
N ASN A 44 -2.47 3.30 -5.45
CA ASN A 44 -2.20 3.96 -6.73
C ASN A 44 -1.91 5.46 -6.51
N GLU A 45 -0.62 5.81 -6.45
CA GLU A 45 -0.16 7.20 -6.33
C GLU A 45 0.41 7.69 -7.66
N ASN A 46 -0.22 8.68 -8.27
CA ASN A 46 0.23 9.28 -9.54
C ASN A 46 0.46 8.26 -10.68
N LYS A 47 -0.42 7.26 -10.81
CA LYS A 47 -0.31 6.12 -11.76
C LYS A 47 0.82 5.14 -11.43
N ASN A 48 1.37 5.21 -10.23
CA ASN A 48 2.31 4.22 -9.72
C ASN A 48 1.61 3.38 -8.67
N GLU A 49 1.56 2.08 -8.91
CA GLU A 49 1.08 1.12 -7.94
C GLU A 49 2.23 0.76 -7.01
N ILE A 50 1.97 0.91 -5.71
CA ILE A 50 2.91 0.58 -4.63
C ILE A 50 2.29 -0.58 -3.88
N LEU A 51 2.98 -1.72 -3.87
CA LEU A 51 2.59 -2.90 -3.09
C LEU A 51 2.70 -2.58 -1.60
N VAL A 52 1.63 -2.81 -0.85
CA VAL A 52 1.57 -2.46 0.59
C VAL A 52 1.01 -3.56 1.47
N ALA A 53 0.38 -4.58 0.88
CA ALA A 53 0.03 -5.79 1.59
C ALA A 53 -0.14 -6.95 0.60
N GLU A 54 -0.05 -8.17 1.12
CA GLU A 54 -0.27 -9.41 0.39
C GLU A 54 -1.18 -10.33 1.22
N LEU A 55 -1.95 -11.20 0.55
CA LEU A 55 -2.73 -12.23 1.21
C LEU A 55 -1.89 -13.53 1.28
N LEU A 56 -1.52 -13.96 2.49
CA LEU A 56 -0.80 -15.21 2.72
C LEU A 56 -1.62 -16.11 3.62
N ASP A 57 -1.92 -17.34 3.18
CA ASP A 57 -2.72 -18.32 3.93
C ASP A 57 -4.05 -17.73 4.45
N ASN A 58 -4.75 -16.96 3.60
CA ASN A 58 -5.98 -16.21 3.94
C ASN A 58 -5.81 -15.14 5.04
N LYS A 59 -4.58 -14.70 5.31
CA LYS A 59 -4.29 -13.60 6.24
C LYS A 59 -3.62 -12.46 5.50
N ILE A 60 -4.08 -11.24 5.78
CA ILE A 60 -3.49 -10.03 5.22
C ILE A 60 -2.21 -9.72 5.98
N LYS A 61 -1.09 -9.66 5.26
CA LYS A 61 0.20 -9.21 5.76
C LYS A 61 0.49 -7.84 5.17
N VAL A 62 0.43 -6.82 6.02
CA VAL A 62 0.72 -5.43 5.65
C VAL A 62 2.20 -5.14 5.80
N ASP A 63 2.74 -4.37 4.87
CA ASP A 63 4.12 -3.89 4.89
C ASP A 63 4.43 -3.12 6.19
N GLU A 64 5.66 -3.23 6.68
CA GLU A 64 6.06 -2.66 7.97
C GLU A 64 5.95 -1.13 8.03
N ASP A 65 6.03 -0.46 6.88
CA ASP A 65 5.90 0.99 6.76
C ASP A 65 4.45 1.48 6.89
N PHE A 66 3.49 0.56 6.87
CA PHE A 66 2.07 0.85 6.97
C PHE A 66 1.43 0.18 8.18
N LYS A 67 0.31 0.75 8.63
CA LYS A 67 -0.58 0.17 9.63
C LYS A 67 -1.97 0.05 9.05
N LEU A 68 -2.57 -1.14 9.15
CA LEU A 68 -3.98 -1.33 8.83
C LEU A 68 -4.85 -0.55 9.83
N ILE A 69 -5.74 0.30 9.30
CA ILE A 69 -6.80 0.94 10.08
C ILE A 69 -8.04 0.05 10.06
N GLU A 70 -8.55 -0.25 8.87
CA GLU A 70 -9.74 -1.10 8.68
C GLU A 70 -9.80 -1.67 7.26
N SER A 71 -10.59 -2.73 7.10
CA SER A 71 -10.97 -3.30 5.80
C SER A 71 -12.32 -2.73 5.39
N LEU A 72 -12.44 -2.30 4.13
CA LEU A 72 -13.62 -1.65 3.54
C LEU A 72 -14.32 -2.56 2.52
#